data_AF-A0A5N6KIE2-F1
#
_entry.id   AF-A0A5N6KIE2-F1
#
_cell.length_a   1.000
_cell.length_b   1.000
_cell.length_c   1.000
_cell.angle_alpha   90.00
_cell.angle_beta   90.00
_cell.angle_gamma   90.00
#
_symmetry.space_group_name_H-M   'P 1'
#
loop_
_entity.id
_entity.type
_entity.pdbx_description
1 polymer ?
#
loop_
_entity_poly.entity_id
_entity_poly.type
_entity_poly.pdbx_seq_one_letter_code
_entity_poly.pdbx_strand_id
1 'polypeptide(L)'
;MTQKKRFNFKFSPVKGQQLIPSIPTQFSFQNPIKSPKMAPPSQLSIATSSVTRLVKEEASYHKELLSQQARLKKLEESTEEDENREYSLKQERAAIEETKAVFPPLRERLADAILKLEDLVQKGGDEAEENKAKEVIEQARKAAAEN
;
A
#
# COMPACT_ATOMS: atom_id res chain seq x y z
N MET A 1 -14.44 -57.53 22.64
CA MET A 1 -13.13 -58.08 22.26
C MET A 1 -13.09 -58.29 20.75
N THR A 2 -12.77 -57.27 19.94
CA THR A 2 -12.51 -57.49 18.49
C THR A 2 -11.67 -56.36 17.87
N GLN A 3 -10.38 -56.68 17.73
CA GLN A 3 -9.43 -56.44 16.64
C GLN A 3 -9.30 -55.05 15.97
N LYS A 4 -8.15 -54.43 16.26
CA LYS A 4 -7.49 -53.35 15.51
C LYS A 4 -7.12 -53.81 14.10
N LYS A 5 -7.64 -53.15 13.06
CA LYS A 5 -7.13 -53.26 11.69
C LYS A 5 -5.78 -52.52 11.59
N ARG A 6 -4.69 -53.27 11.41
CA ARG A 6 -3.39 -52.70 11.04
C ARG A 6 -3.37 -52.47 9.53
N PHE A 7 -3.21 -51.22 9.11
CA PHE A 7 -3.00 -50.85 7.72
C PHE A 7 -1.53 -51.12 7.35
N ASN A 8 -1.31 -52.03 6.39
CA ASN A 8 0.00 -52.35 5.86
C ASN A 8 0.29 -51.43 4.66
N PHE A 9 1.17 -50.44 4.84
CA PHE A 9 1.58 -49.55 3.76
C PHE A 9 2.84 -50.15 3.08
N LYS A 10 2.67 -50.73 1.90
CA LYS A 10 3.79 -51.14 1.05
C LYS A 10 4.35 -49.89 0.36
N PHE A 11 5.55 -49.46 0.75
CA PHE A 11 6.32 -48.49 -0.01
C PHE A 11 6.86 -49.14 -1.29
N SER A 12 6.41 -48.66 -2.45
CA SER A 12 7.04 -48.94 -3.74
C SER A 12 8.12 -47.88 -4.03
N PRO A 13 9.31 -48.24 -4.54
CA PRO A 13 10.34 -47.27 -4.84
C PRO A 13 10.03 -46.55 -6.16
N VAL A 14 9.97 -45.21 -6.12
CA VAL A 14 9.88 -44.38 -7.32
C VAL A 14 11.24 -44.40 -8.04
N LYS A 15 11.34 -45.16 -9.13
CA LYS A 15 12.43 -45.01 -10.11
C LYS A 15 12.02 -43.91 -11.08
N GLY A 16 12.76 -42.81 -11.10
CA GLY A 16 12.51 -41.71 -12.03
C GLY A 16 13.32 -40.47 -11.73
N GLN A 17 14.64 -40.61 -11.62
CA GLN A 17 15.54 -39.47 -11.61
C GLN A 17 15.68 -38.98 -13.06
N GLN A 18 14.79 -38.07 -13.46
CA GLN A 18 14.92 -37.36 -14.73
C GLN A 18 16.04 -36.33 -14.59
N LEU A 19 17.04 -36.43 -15.47
CA LEU A 19 18.14 -35.47 -15.57
C LEU A 19 17.58 -34.07 -15.86
N ILE A 20 17.87 -33.14 -14.96
CA ILE A 20 17.71 -31.71 -15.19
C ILE A 20 18.82 -31.29 -16.17
N PRO A 21 18.52 -30.64 -17.31
CA PRO A 21 19.56 -30.13 -18.19
C PRO A 21 20.32 -28.99 -17.49
N SER A 22 21.65 -29.07 -17.53
CA SER A 22 22.56 -28.03 -17.06
C SER A 22 22.32 -26.74 -17.84
N ILE A 23 21.75 -25.72 -17.17
CA ILE A 23 21.59 -24.39 -17.75
C ILE A 23 22.99 -23.77 -17.84
N PRO A 24 23.47 -23.34 -19.02
CA PRO A 24 24.73 -22.65 -19.11
C PRO A 24 24.60 -21.26 -18.45
N THR A 25 25.30 -21.09 -17.33
CA THR A 25 25.48 -19.78 -16.68
C THR A 25 26.34 -18.90 -17.58
N GLN A 26 25.72 -18.23 -18.53
CA GLN A 26 26.30 -17.14 -19.31
C GLN A 26 25.43 -15.89 -19.07
N PHE A 27 25.40 -15.43 -17.82
CA PHE A 27 24.91 -14.09 -17.51
C PHE A 27 26.09 -13.13 -17.72
N SER A 28 26.21 -12.59 -18.92
CA SER A 28 27.18 -11.56 -19.27
C SER A 28 26.85 -10.27 -18.52
N PHE A 29 27.53 -10.05 -17.40
CA PHE A 29 27.56 -8.77 -16.68
C PHE A 29 28.44 -7.76 -17.43
N GLN A 30 28.03 -7.36 -18.64
CA GLN A 30 28.63 -6.20 -19.29
C GLN A 30 27.55 -5.28 -19.82
N ASN A 31 26.99 -4.48 -18.92
CA ASN A 31 26.59 -3.12 -19.23
C ASN A 31 26.97 -2.27 -18.01
N PRO A 32 27.93 -1.33 -18.12
CA PRO A 32 28.15 -0.40 -17.03
C PRO A 32 26.86 0.42 -16.88
N ILE A 33 26.14 0.21 -15.79
CA ILE A 33 25.08 1.13 -15.37
C ILE A 33 25.81 2.44 -15.12
N LYS A 34 25.75 3.35 -16.11
CA LYS A 34 26.20 4.72 -15.94
C LYS A 34 25.26 5.33 -14.91
N SER A 35 25.63 5.23 -13.63
CA SER A 35 24.91 5.86 -12.54
C SER A 35 24.74 7.34 -12.90
N PRO A 36 23.52 7.83 -13.15
CA PRO A 36 23.36 9.26 -13.35
C PRO A 36 23.87 9.91 -12.08
N LYS A 37 24.80 10.85 -12.22
CA LYS A 37 25.26 11.70 -11.13
C LYS A 37 24.03 12.50 -10.70
N MET A 38 23.24 11.96 -9.78
CA MET A 38 21.99 12.57 -9.35
C MET A 38 22.39 13.84 -8.61
N ALA A 39 22.24 14.98 -9.29
CA ALA A 39 22.20 16.24 -8.58
C ALA A 39 21.15 16.10 -7.47
N PRO A 40 21.42 16.65 -6.27
CA PRO A 40 20.44 16.61 -5.21
C PRO A 40 19.13 17.23 -5.72
N PRO A 41 17.97 16.62 -5.40
CA PRO A 41 16.70 17.16 -5.85
C PRO A 41 16.49 18.57 -5.29
N SER A 42 15.87 19.43 -6.09
CA SER A 42 15.54 20.79 -5.67
C SER A 42 14.56 20.77 -4.50
N GLN A 43 14.50 21.87 -3.75
CA GLN A 43 13.52 22.03 -2.67
C GLN A 43 12.07 21.92 -3.18
N LEU A 44 11.80 22.48 -4.36
CA LEU A 44 10.48 22.43 -5.00
C LEU A 44 10.10 20.99 -5.38
N SER A 45 11.03 20.22 -5.95
CA SER A 45 10.84 18.81 -6.30
C SER A 45 10.63 17.92 -5.06
N ILE A 46 11.36 18.18 -3.97
CA ILE A 46 11.15 17.50 -2.68
C ILE A 46 9.76 17.80 -2.12
N ALA A 47 9.35 19.06 -2.08
CA ALA A 47 8.04 19.46 -1.58
C ALA A 47 6.89 18.87 -2.41
N THR A 48 7.02 18.91 -3.74
CA THR A 48 6.08 18.27 -4.69
C THR A 48 5.93 16.78 -4.40
N SER A 49 7.05 16.08 -4.17
CA SER A 49 7.05 14.65 -3.85
C SER A 49 6.41 14.36 -2.49
N SER A 50 6.61 15.26 -1.52
CA SER A 50 5.99 15.15 -0.20
C SER A 50 4.46 15.22 -0.27
N VAL A 51 3.91 16.23 -0.97
CA VAL A 51 2.46 16.36 -1.18
C VAL A 51 1.91 15.13 -1.91
N THR A 52 2.58 14.70 -2.98
CA THR A 52 2.19 13.51 -3.75
C THR A 52 2.10 12.25 -2.87
N ARG A 53 3.05 12.06 -1.94
CA ARG A 53 3.03 10.92 -1.02
C ARG A 53 1.87 11.00 -0.04
N LEU A 54 1.62 12.17 0.54
CA LEU A 54 0.54 12.38 1.51
C LEU A 54 -0.84 12.13 0.87
N VAL A 55 -1.07 12.59 -0.36
CA VAL A 55 -2.31 12.29 -1.11
C VAL A 55 -2.48 10.79 -1.33
N LYS A 56 -1.41 10.07 -1.68
CA LYS A 56 -1.45 8.61 -1.86
C LYS A 56 -1.69 7.87 -0.54
N GLU A 57 -1.12 8.36 0.55
CA GLU A 57 -1.32 7.83 1.90
C GLU A 57 -2.79 7.98 2.33
N GLU A 58 -3.37 9.16 2.18
CA GLU A 58 -4.79 9.42 2.48
C GLU A 58 -5.68 8.50 1.63
N ALA A 59 -5.45 8.42 0.32
CA ALA A 59 -6.19 7.53 -0.56
C ALA A 59 -6.08 6.04 -0.17
N SER A 60 -4.94 5.61 0.39
CA SER A 60 -4.76 4.26 0.90
C SER A 60 -5.65 4.00 2.12
N TYR A 61 -5.67 4.93 3.08
CA TYR A 61 -6.52 4.82 4.26
C TYR A 61 -8.01 4.86 3.93
N HIS A 62 -8.43 5.63 2.92
CA HIS A 62 -9.83 5.58 2.43
C HIS A 62 -10.20 4.20 1.87
N LYS A 63 -9.30 3.56 1.11
CA LYS A 63 -9.54 2.19 0.60
C LYS A 63 -9.63 1.17 1.73
N GLU A 64 -8.78 1.31 2.75
CA GLU A 64 -8.81 0.46 3.94
C GLU A 64 -10.14 0.62 4.70
N LEU A 65 -10.57 1.87 4.94
CA LEU A 65 -11.83 2.17 5.60
C LEU A 65 -13.03 1.56 4.85
N LEU A 66 -13.07 1.69 3.52
CA LEU A 66 -14.11 1.09 2.69
C LEU A 66 -14.12 -0.44 2.80
N SER A 67 -12.93 -1.06 2.84
CA SER A 67 -12.80 -2.51 3.01
C SER A 67 -13.31 -2.98 4.37
N GLN A 68 -12.94 -2.26 5.44
CA GLN A 68 -13.39 -2.53 6.81
C GLN A 68 -14.92 -2.38 6.93
N GLN A 69 -15.49 -1.30 6.39
CA GLN A 69 -16.94 -1.07 6.36
C GLN A 69 -17.68 -2.18 5.60
N ALA A 70 -17.14 -2.64 4.47
CA ALA A 70 -17.72 -3.74 3.72
C ALA A 70 -17.68 -5.08 4.50
N ARG A 71 -16.61 -5.34 5.27
CA ARG A 71 -16.54 -6.51 6.16
C ARG A 71 -17.52 -6.39 7.32
N LEU A 72 -17.60 -5.24 7.97
CA LEU A 72 -18.54 -4.99 9.06
C LEU A 72 -19.98 -5.24 8.59
N LYS A 73 -20.35 -4.70 7.42
CA LYS A 73 -21.68 -4.92 6.84
C LYS A 73 -21.99 -6.41 6.62
N LYS A 74 -21.02 -7.18 6.09
CA LYS A 74 -21.19 -8.63 5.93
C LYS A 74 -21.36 -9.37 7.26
N LEU A 75 -20.62 -8.97 8.30
CA LEU A 75 -20.77 -9.53 9.65
C LEU A 75 -22.14 -9.19 10.26
N GLU A 76 -22.64 -7.99 10.02
CA GLU A 76 -23.96 -7.54 10.47
C GLU A 76 -25.10 -8.28 9.76
N GLU A 77 -24.97 -8.55 8.47
CA GLU A 77 -25.96 -9.26 7.65
C GLU A 77 -25.90 -10.80 7.80
N SER A 78 -24.82 -11.35 8.33
CA SER A 78 -24.70 -12.79 8.56
C SER A 78 -25.74 -13.28 9.57
N THR A 79 -26.51 -14.30 9.17
CA THR A 79 -27.51 -14.98 9.99
C THR A 79 -26.99 -16.26 10.64
N GLU A 80 -25.70 -16.57 10.47
CA GLU A 80 -25.07 -17.74 11.08
C GLU A 80 -24.90 -17.52 12.59
N GLU A 81 -25.27 -18.50 13.40
CA GLU A 81 -24.99 -18.52 14.84
C GLU A 81 -23.48 -18.75 15.04
N ASP A 82 -22.73 -17.64 15.11
CA ASP A 82 -21.33 -17.62 15.51
C ASP A 82 -21.25 -17.15 16.98
N GLU A 83 -20.79 -18.04 17.87
CA GLU A 83 -20.55 -17.74 19.29
C GLU A 83 -19.64 -16.52 19.50
N ASN A 84 -18.80 -16.18 18.51
CA ASN A 84 -17.88 -15.05 18.55
C ASN A 84 -18.37 -13.80 17.80
N ARG A 85 -19.62 -13.78 17.31
CA ARG A 85 -20.13 -12.69 16.46
C ARG A 85 -19.97 -11.31 17.08
N GLU A 86 -20.35 -11.16 18.35
CA GLU A 86 -20.27 -9.88 19.06
C GLU A 86 -18.82 -9.39 19.22
N TYR A 87 -17.90 -10.32 19.49
CA TYR A 87 -16.47 -10.02 19.57
C TYR A 87 -15.94 -9.56 18.21
N SER A 88 -16.27 -10.27 17.13
CA SER A 88 -15.88 -9.92 15.76
C SER A 88 -16.41 -8.55 15.34
N LEU A 89 -17.68 -8.25 15.64
CA LEU A 89 -18.27 -6.92 15.39
C LEU A 89 -17.56 -5.82 16.15
N LYS A 90 -17.24 -6.04 17.43
CA LYS A 90 -16.53 -5.06 18.25
C LYS A 90 -15.11 -4.80 17.72
N GLN A 91 -14.40 -5.84 17.28
CA GLN A 91 -13.07 -5.71 16.72
C GLN A 91 -13.07 -4.93 15.40
N GLU A 92 -13.98 -5.27 14.47
CA GLU A 92 -14.05 -4.56 13.18
C GLU A 92 -14.45 -3.09 13.38
N ARG A 93 -15.37 -2.80 14.31
CA ARG A 93 -15.72 -1.41 14.69
C ARG A 93 -14.54 -0.66 15.28
N ALA A 94 -13.75 -1.29 16.16
CA ALA A 94 -12.55 -0.67 16.73
C ALA A 94 -11.52 -0.35 15.64
N ALA A 95 -11.25 -1.28 14.72
CA ALA A 95 -10.35 -1.07 13.59
C ALA A 95 -10.80 0.09 12.69
N ILE A 96 -12.11 0.24 12.46
CA ILE A 96 -12.67 1.39 11.71
C ILE A 96 -12.38 2.71 12.42
N GLU A 97 -12.58 2.79 13.74
CA GLU A 97 -12.33 4.01 14.49
C GLU A 97 -10.84 4.35 14.55
N GLU A 98 -9.96 3.35 14.64
CA GLU A 98 -8.51 3.52 14.56
C GLU A 98 -8.10 4.09 13.19
N THR A 99 -8.62 3.53 12.08
CA THR A 99 -8.37 4.08 10.73
C THR A 99 -8.88 5.51 10.63
N LYS A 100 -10.09 5.80 11.14
CA LYS A 100 -10.66 7.15 11.11
C LYS A 100 -9.80 8.16 11.86
N ALA A 101 -9.20 7.76 12.98
CA ALA A 101 -8.35 8.61 13.78
C ALA A 101 -7.04 9.02 13.06
N VAL A 102 -6.66 8.34 11.97
CA VAL A 102 -5.50 8.72 11.15
C VAL A 102 -5.78 9.94 10.28
N PHE A 103 -7.02 10.15 9.82
CA PHE A 103 -7.33 11.22 8.85
C PHE A 103 -7.08 12.64 9.40
N PRO A 104 -7.50 13.02 10.62
CA PRO A 104 -7.30 14.40 11.09
C PRO A 104 -5.83 14.86 11.06
N PRO A 105 -4.88 14.18 11.71
CA PRO A 105 -3.48 14.61 11.66
C PRO A 105 -2.83 14.43 10.28
N LEU A 106 -3.37 13.56 9.41
CA LEU A 106 -2.90 13.41 8.04
C LEU A 106 -3.32 14.59 7.16
N ARG A 107 -4.58 15.04 7.29
CA ARG A 107 -5.14 16.19 6.57
C ARG A 107 -4.46 17.50 6.98
N GLU A 108 -4.15 17.67 8.26
CA GLU A 108 -3.34 18.80 8.74
C GLU A 108 -1.96 18.82 8.07
N ARG A 109 -1.25 17.68 8.08
CA ARG A 109 0.05 17.54 7.41
C ARG A 109 -0.02 17.80 5.90
N LEU A 110 -1.10 17.35 5.25
CA LEU A 110 -1.33 17.61 3.82
C LEU A 110 -1.57 19.10 3.57
N ALA A 111 -2.41 19.77 4.36
CA ALA A 111 -2.66 21.20 4.24
C ALA A 111 -1.37 22.02 4.42
N ASP A 112 -0.58 21.72 5.45
CA ASP A 112 0.71 22.36 5.68
C ASP A 112 1.69 22.13 4.53
N ALA A 113 1.71 20.93 3.95
CA ALA A 113 2.58 20.60 2.82
C ALA A 113 2.15 21.32 1.54
N ILE A 114 0.84 21.48 1.30
CA ILE A 114 0.30 22.26 0.18
C ILE A 114 0.71 23.73 0.33
N LEU A 115 0.51 24.33 1.51
CA LEU A 115 0.89 25.73 1.77
C LEU A 115 2.40 25.95 1.52
N LYS A 116 3.24 25.06 2.04
CA LYS A 116 4.70 25.13 1.80
C LYS A 116 5.06 25.00 0.32
N LEU A 117 4.33 24.17 -0.44
CA LEU A 117 4.57 24.01 -1.87
C LEU A 117 4.16 25.27 -2.64
N GLU A 118 3.02 25.88 -2.28
CA GLU A 118 2.56 27.16 -2.85
C GLU A 118 3.57 28.29 -2.61
N ASP A 119 4.09 28.42 -1.39
CA ASP A 119 5.13 29.39 -1.05
C ASP A 119 6.41 29.20 -1.89
N LEU A 120 6.79 27.95 -2.18
CA LEU A 120 7.97 27.64 -3.00
C LEU A 120 7.72 27.97 -4.48
N VAL A 121 6.51 27.72 -4.99
CA VAL A 121 6.13 28.10 -6.36
C VAL A 121 6.15 29.63 -6.51
N GLN A 122 5.69 30.39 -5.52
CA GLN A 122 5.71 31.86 -5.57
C GLN A 122 7.13 32.46 -5.56
N LYS A 123 8.10 31.77 -4.93
CA LYS A 123 9.50 32.21 -4.92
C LYS A 123 10.20 32.07 -6.28
N GLY A 124 9.59 31.33 -7.20
CA GLY A 124 10.12 31.09 -8.53
C GLY A 124 11.26 30.07 -8.56
N GLY A 125 11.49 29.49 -9.73
CA GLY A 125 12.52 28.48 -9.95
C GLY A 125 12.54 27.96 -11.39
N ASP A 126 12.73 26.66 -11.53
CA ASP A 126 12.63 25.99 -12.82
C ASP A 126 11.15 25.89 -13.25
N GLU A 127 10.84 26.37 -14.45
CA GLU A 127 9.47 26.47 -14.96
C GLU A 127 8.78 25.09 -15.07
N ALA A 128 9.54 24.04 -15.44
CA ALA A 128 8.98 22.70 -15.54
C ALA A 128 8.65 22.11 -14.16
N GLU A 129 9.50 22.37 -13.15
CA GLU A 129 9.21 22.00 -11.76
C GLU A 129 8.01 22.78 -11.20
N GLU A 130 7.89 24.07 -11.50
CA GLU A 130 6.75 24.90 -11.08
C GLU A 130 5.42 24.40 -11.66
N ASN A 131 5.39 24.09 -12.97
CA ASN A 131 4.17 23.60 -13.61
C ASN A 131 3.71 22.28 -12.97
N LYS A 132 4.65 21.36 -12.73
CA LYS A 132 4.35 20.10 -12.02
C LYS A 132 3.87 20.34 -10.58
N ALA A 133 4.48 21.28 -9.87
CA ALA A 133 4.06 21.63 -8.51
C ALA A 133 2.62 22.16 -8.49
N LYS A 134 2.26 23.03 -9.43
CA LYS A 134 0.88 23.58 -9.58
C LYS A 134 -0.13 22.47 -9.85
N GLU A 135 0.16 21.55 -10.77
CA GLU A 135 -0.70 20.39 -11.03
C GLU A 135 -0.92 19.53 -9.78
N VAL A 136 0.15 19.28 -9.01
CA VAL A 136 0.07 18.50 -7.76
C VAL A 136 -0.74 19.23 -6.68
N ILE A 137 -0.63 20.56 -6.59
CA ILE A 137 -1.46 21.37 -5.68
C ILE A 137 -2.94 21.23 -6.03
N GLU A 138 -3.30 21.37 -7.31
CA GLU A 138 -4.68 21.23 -7.77
C GLU A 138 -5.24 19.84 -7.48
N GLN A 139 -4.47 18.80 -7.80
CA GLN A 139 -4.84 17.41 -7.53
C GLN A 139 -5.00 17.14 -6.03
N ALA A 140 -4.10 17.67 -5.20
CA ALA A 140 -4.17 17.50 -3.75
C ALA A 140 -5.38 18.22 -3.14
N ARG A 141 -5.68 19.44 -3.60
CA ARG A 141 -6.87 20.19 -3.16
C ARG A 141 -8.16 19.49 -3.57
N LYS A 142 -8.22 18.95 -4.78
CA LYS A 142 -9.34 18.14 -5.24
C LYS A 142 -9.51 16.87 -4.39
N ALA A 143 -8.42 16.14 -4.16
CA ALA A 143 -8.44 14.94 -3.33
C ALA A 143 -8.89 15.24 -1.89
N ALA A 144 -8.47 16.36 -1.31
CA ALA A 144 -8.88 16.79 0.03
C ALA A 144 -10.36 17.23 0.12
N ALA A 145 -10.98 17.59 -1.01
CA ALA A 145 -12.39 17.99 -1.06
C ALA A 145 -13.35 16.82 -1.33
N GLU A 146 -12.87 15.75 -1.99
CA GLU A 146 -13.67 14.58 -2.37
C GLU A 146 -13.79 13.52 -1.26
N ASN A 147 -13.06 13.67 -0.15
CA ASN A 147 -12.83 12.66 0.90
C ASN A 147 -13.17 13.16 2.30
#